data_AF-A0A970PJ94-F1
#
_entry.id   AF-A0A970PJ94-F1
#
_cell.length_a   1.000
_cell.length_b   1.000
_cell.length_c   1.000
_cell.angle_alpha   90.00
_cell.angle_beta   90.00
_cell.angle_gamma   90.00
#
_symmetry.space_group_name_H-M   'P 1'
#
loop_
_entity.id
_entity.type
_entity.pdbx_description
1 polymer ?
#
loop_
_entity_poly.entity_id
_entity_poly.type
_entity_poly.pdbx_seq_one_letter_code
_entity_poly.pdbx_strand_id
1 'polypeptide(L)'
;RTQLFYCDPSAPYQKGSAERNHEFIRYFIPKGKDLSSFSQADISLMMDHINSYGRGSLGDKCPYDMFSFLYGEEMLDLLECHKIPPKDVTLNKSIFRKEADHDVR
;
A
#
# COMPACT_ATOMS: atom_id res chain seq x y z
N ARG A 1 0.67 20.66 -18.84
CA ARG A 1 0.79 21.79 -17.88
C ARG A 1 0.42 21.25 -16.50
N THR A 2 1.29 21.37 -15.50
CA THR A 2 1.06 20.82 -14.14
C THR A 2 0.16 21.75 -13.33
N GLN A 3 -0.84 21.20 -12.63
CA GLN A 3 -1.65 21.93 -11.65
C GLN A 3 -1.27 21.47 -10.25
N LEU A 4 -1.13 22.42 -9.32
CA LEU A 4 -0.75 22.14 -7.94
C LEU A 4 -1.87 22.62 -7.01
N PHE A 5 -2.30 21.73 -6.12
CA PHE A 5 -3.40 21.97 -5.19
C PHE A 5 -2.87 21.88 -3.76
N TYR A 6 -3.31 22.79 -2.91
CA TYR A 6 -2.97 22.85 -1.50
C TYR A 6 -4.24 22.76 -0.64
N CYS A 7 -4.10 22.23 0.57
CA CYS A 7 -5.15 22.29 1.57
C CYS A 7 -5.23 23.70 2.17
N ASP A 8 -6.42 24.09 2.59
CA ASP A 8 -6.65 25.33 3.33
C ASP A 8 -5.93 25.30 4.69
N PRO A 9 -5.47 26.46 5.19
CA PRO A 9 -4.89 26.55 6.52
C PRO A 9 -5.84 25.99 7.58
N SER A 10 -5.29 25.18 8.50
CA SER A 10 -6.05 24.54 9.59
C SER A 10 -7.19 23.60 9.13
N ALA A 11 -7.13 23.07 7.90
CA ALA A 11 -8.09 22.12 7.37
C ALA A 11 -7.51 20.70 7.16
N PRO A 12 -7.05 19.98 8.21
CA PRO A 12 -6.42 18.67 8.07
C PRO A 12 -7.35 17.60 7.45
N TYR A 13 -8.67 17.78 7.61
CA TYR A 13 -9.68 16.89 7.05
C TYR A 13 -9.63 16.79 5.51
N GLN A 14 -9.10 17.80 4.81
CA GLN A 14 -8.90 17.77 3.35
C GLN A 14 -7.84 16.75 2.91
N LYS A 15 -7.07 16.22 3.87
CA LYS A 15 -6.03 15.22 3.64
C LYS A 15 -6.33 13.87 4.31
N GLY A 16 -7.54 13.67 4.84
CA GLY A 16 -7.89 12.48 5.63
C GLY A 16 -7.61 11.15 4.91
N SER A 17 -7.89 11.07 3.60
CA SER A 17 -7.62 9.86 2.81
C SER A 17 -6.12 9.54 2.72
N ALA A 18 -5.26 10.56 2.57
CA ALA A 18 -3.81 10.34 2.54
C ALA A 18 -3.27 9.99 3.92
N GLU A 19 -3.80 10.59 4.99
CA GLU A 19 -3.45 10.22 6.37
C GLU A 19 -3.80 8.77 6.70
N ARG A 20 -4.95 8.29 6.24
CA ARG A 20 -5.35 6.88 6.38
C ARG A 20 -4.42 5.95 5.58
N ASN A 21 -4.03 6.34 4.36
CA ASN A 21 -3.03 5.57 3.59
C ASN A 21 -1.67 5.51 4.30
N HIS A 22 -1.22 6.60 4.92
CA HIS A 22 0.00 6.60 5.73
C HIS A 22 -0.11 5.68 6.95
N GLU A 23 -1.30 5.54 7.55
CA GLU A 23 -1.53 4.60 8.64
C GLU A 23 -1.32 3.15 8.19
N PHE A 24 -1.85 2.76 7.02
CA PHE A 24 -1.62 1.42 6.47
C PHE A 24 -0.12 1.13 6.27
N ILE A 25 0.64 2.08 5.71
CA ILE A 25 2.10 1.94 5.57
C ILE A 25 2.77 1.73 6.94
N ARG A 26 2.30 2.45 7.97
CA ARG A 26 2.86 2.35 9.33
C ARG A 26 2.59 1.02 10.04
N TYR A 27 1.62 0.23 9.60
CA TYR A 27 1.44 -1.14 10.12
C TYR A 27 2.59 -2.08 9.69
N PHE A 28 3.22 -1.79 8.56
CA PHE A 28 4.38 -2.52 8.05
C PHE A 28 5.69 -1.91 8.55
N ILE A 29 5.84 -0.59 8.39
CA ILE A 29 7.06 0.15 8.70
C ILE A 29 6.75 1.25 9.73
N PRO A 30 7.01 0.98 11.03
CA PRO A 30 6.78 1.96 12.08
C PRO A 30 7.55 3.26 11.86
N LYS A 31 7.00 4.37 12.36
CA LYS A 31 7.66 5.68 12.30
C LYS A 31 9.04 5.62 12.95
N GLY A 32 10.02 6.26 12.32
CA GLY A 32 11.40 6.31 12.81
C GLY A 32 12.24 5.07 12.47
N LYS A 33 11.69 4.12 11.70
CA LYS A 33 12.49 3.07 11.07
C LYS A 33 13.18 3.60 9.82
N ASP A 34 14.42 3.15 9.65
CA ASP A 34 15.19 3.41 8.45
C ASP A 34 14.53 2.69 7.26
N LEU A 35 14.35 3.42 6.16
CA LEU A 35 13.79 2.88 4.92
C LEU A 35 14.87 2.29 4.02
N SER A 36 16.16 2.60 4.27
CA SER A 36 17.26 2.12 3.43
C SER A 36 17.42 0.59 3.46
N SER A 37 16.89 -0.06 4.50
CA SER A 37 16.91 -1.52 4.64
C SER A 37 15.89 -2.24 3.75
N PHE A 38 14.97 -1.53 3.10
CA PHE A 38 13.94 -2.11 2.24
C PHE A 38 14.31 -1.91 0.77
N SER A 39 14.25 -2.99 -0.01
CA SER A 39 14.38 -2.90 -1.45
C SER A 39 13.10 -2.34 -2.07
N GLN A 40 13.19 -1.89 -3.33
CA GLN A 40 12.00 -1.50 -4.09
C GLN A 40 10.98 -2.64 -4.17
N ALA A 41 11.44 -3.90 -4.30
CA ALA A 41 10.57 -5.07 -4.31
C ALA A 41 9.81 -5.25 -2.99
N ASP A 42 10.46 -5.02 -1.84
CA ASP A 42 9.79 -5.07 -0.54
C ASP A 42 8.69 -4.01 -0.43
N ILE A 43 8.97 -2.78 -0.90
CA ILE A 43 8.00 -1.68 -0.89
C ILE A 43 6.85 -1.95 -1.86
N SER A 44 7.13 -2.45 -3.06
CA SER A 44 6.09 -2.82 -4.04
C SER A 44 5.19 -3.93 -3.48
N LEU A 45 5.77 -4.97 -2.88
CA LEU A 45 5.00 -6.05 -2.23
C LEU A 45 4.10 -5.51 -1.10
N MET A 46 4.63 -4.63 -0.25
CA MET A 46 3.83 -3.96 0.78
C MET A 46 2.65 -3.18 0.17
N MET A 47 2.89 -2.44 -0.91
CA MET A 47 1.83 -1.69 -1.59
C MET A 47 0.79 -2.60 -2.24
N ASP A 48 1.19 -3.72 -2.83
CA ASP A 48 0.28 -4.73 -3.38
C ASP A 48 -0.65 -5.29 -2.30
N HIS A 49 -0.13 -5.56 -1.09
CA HIS A 49 -0.97 -5.95 0.06
C HIS A 49 -1.95 -4.85 0.47
N ILE A 50 -1.51 -3.59 0.54
CA ILE A 50 -2.38 -2.44 0.90
C ILE A 50 -3.47 -2.19 -0.16
N ASN A 51 -3.12 -2.36 -1.44
CA ASN A 51 -4.01 -2.12 -2.57
C ASN A 51 -4.96 -3.30 -2.83
N SER A 52 -4.63 -4.49 -2.35
CA SER A 52 -5.48 -5.68 -2.41
C SER A 52 -6.38 -5.85 -1.17
N TYR A 53 -6.19 -5.02 -0.14
CA TYR A 53 -7.02 -5.03 1.06
C TYR A 53 -8.40 -4.40 0.79
N GLY A 54 -9.45 -5.17 1.04
CA GLY A 54 -10.85 -4.72 0.94
C GLY A 54 -11.14 -3.60 1.94
N ARG A 55 -11.80 -2.52 1.49
CA ARG A 55 -12.13 -1.38 2.35
C ARG A 55 -13.65 -1.21 2.41
N GLY A 56 -14.20 -1.16 3.62
CA GLY A 56 -15.64 -0.88 3.81
C GLY A 56 -16.08 0.44 3.17
N SER A 57 -15.20 1.45 3.13
CA SER A 57 -15.46 2.72 2.43
C SER A 57 -15.59 2.60 0.90
N LEU A 58 -15.19 1.46 0.32
CA LEU A 58 -15.30 1.13 -1.10
C LEU A 58 -16.34 0.03 -1.35
N GLY A 59 -17.22 -0.25 -0.39
CA GLY A 59 -18.19 -1.35 -0.48
C GLY A 59 -17.51 -2.72 -0.49
N ASP A 60 -16.53 -2.89 0.40
CA ASP A 60 -15.71 -4.09 0.59
C ASP A 60 -14.85 -4.51 -0.62
N LYS A 61 -14.78 -3.66 -1.64
CA LYS A 61 -13.82 -3.79 -2.74
C LYS A 61 -12.45 -3.27 -2.33
N CYS A 62 -11.40 -3.81 -2.95
CA CYS A 62 -10.04 -3.33 -2.75
C CYS A 62 -9.72 -2.17 -3.71
N PRO A 63 -8.76 -1.28 -3.38
CA PRO A 63 -8.28 -0.24 -4.28
C PRO A 63 -7.89 -0.74 -5.67
N TYR A 64 -7.25 -1.92 -5.76
CA TYR A 64 -6.87 -2.54 -7.03
C TYR A 64 -8.09 -2.75 -7.94
N ASP A 65 -9.16 -3.37 -7.40
CA ASP A 65 -10.38 -3.65 -8.15
C ASP A 65 -11.09 -2.37 -8.59
N MET A 66 -11.11 -1.36 -7.71
CA MET A 66 -11.71 -0.06 -8.04
C MET A 66 -10.92 0.68 -9.11
N PHE A 67 -9.59 0.60 -9.07
CA PHE A 67 -8.75 1.20 -10.09
C PHE A 67 -8.90 0.50 -11.44
N SER A 68 -8.84 -0.83 -11.46
CA SER A 68 -9.08 -1.65 -12.66
C SER A 68 -10.44 -1.31 -13.29
N PHE A 69 -11.50 -1.20 -12.48
CA PHE A 69 -12.82 -0.83 -12.97
C PHE A 69 -12.87 0.56 -13.62
N LEU A 70 -12.15 1.55 -13.08
CA LEU A 70 -12.19 2.93 -13.56
C LEU A 70 -11.27 3.20 -14.76
N TYR A 71 -10.11 2.53 -14.81
CA TYR A 71 -9.03 2.86 -15.74
C TYR A 71 -8.53 1.69 -16.58
N GLY A 72 -9.02 0.46 -16.32
CA GLY A 72 -8.57 -0.77 -16.99
C GLY A 72 -7.36 -1.43 -16.32
N GLU A 73 -7.18 -2.73 -16.60
CA GLU A 73 -6.05 -3.52 -16.07
C GLU A 73 -4.71 -3.15 -16.71
N GLU A 74 -4.70 -2.72 -17.97
CA GLU A 74 -3.48 -2.31 -18.70
C GLU A 74 -2.70 -1.22 -17.95
N MET A 75 -3.42 -0.30 -17.28
CA MET A 75 -2.80 0.75 -16.47
C MET A 75 -2.15 0.21 -15.20
N LEU A 76 -2.70 -0.85 -14.60
CA LEU A 76 -2.10 -1.50 -13.44
C LEU A 76 -0.85 -2.28 -13.82
N ASP A 77 -0.87 -2.93 -15.00
CA ASP A 77 0.29 -3.62 -15.55
C ASP A 77 1.46 -2.65 -15.80
N LEU A 78 1.17 -1.47 -16.38
CA LEU A 78 2.17 -0.43 -16.62
C LEU A 78 2.75 0.15 -15.32
N LEU A 79 1.95 0.16 -14.24
CA LEU A 79 2.37 0.60 -12.91
C LEU A 79 3.01 -0.52 -12.08
N GLU A 80 3.17 -1.72 -12.64
CA GLU A 80 3.69 -2.91 -11.97
C GLU A 80 2.95 -3.23 -10.65
N CYS A 81 1.65 -2.98 -10.63
CA CYS A 81 0.79 -3.27 -9.47
C CYS A 81 0.17 -4.66 -9.62
N HIS A 82 0.25 -5.47 -8.56
CA HIS A 82 -0.25 -6.84 -8.59
C HIS A 82 -1.35 -7.07 -7.57
N LYS A 83 -2.37 -7.83 -7.97
CA LYS A 83 -3.44 -8.23 -7.07
C LYS A 83 -3.03 -9.43 -6.23
N ILE A 84 -3.13 -9.28 -4.92
CA ILE A 84 -2.94 -10.37 -3.96
C ILE A 84 -4.30 -11.00 -3.65
N PRO A 85 -4.43 -12.34 -3.69
CA PRO A 85 -5.66 -13.01 -3.32
C PRO A 85 -6.09 -12.63 -1.89
N PRO A 86 -7.40 -12.39 -1.63
CA PRO A 86 -7.85 -11.89 -0.32
C PRO A 86 -7.41 -12.72 0.89
N LYS A 87 -7.25 -14.04 0.72
CA LYS A 87 -6.77 -14.97 1.76
C LYS A 87 -5.29 -14.76 2.15
N ASP A 88 -4.50 -14.20 1.24
CA ASP A 88 -3.06 -14.00 1.39
C ASP A 88 -2.73 -12.53 1.75
N VAL A 89 -3.75 -11.64 1.75
CA VAL A 89 -3.59 -10.24 2.13
C VAL A 89 -3.33 -10.14 3.64
N THR A 90 -2.28 -9.43 4.01
CA THR A 90 -1.97 -9.08 5.39
C THR A 90 -1.66 -7.59 5.50
N LEU A 91 -1.86 -7.01 6.68
CA LEU A 91 -1.52 -5.62 6.97
C LEU A 91 -0.49 -5.54 8.09
N ASN A 92 0.58 -6.33 8.00
CA ASN A 92 1.64 -6.34 9.01
C ASN A 92 2.99 -6.75 8.41
N LYS A 93 4.06 -6.54 9.18
CA LYS A 93 5.45 -6.77 8.79
C LYS A 93 5.85 -8.23 8.49
N SER A 94 4.95 -9.22 8.61
CA SER A 94 5.26 -10.63 8.35
C SER A 94 5.78 -10.87 6.93
N ILE A 95 5.38 -10.03 5.98
CA ILE A 95 5.75 -10.12 4.56
C ILE A 95 7.23 -9.84 4.31
N PHE A 96 7.94 -9.18 5.24
CA PHE A 96 9.36 -8.86 5.09
C PHE A 96 10.29 -9.94 5.66
N ARG A 97 9.75 -11.06 6.14
CA ARG A 97 10.59 -12.17 6.61
C ARG A 97 11.22 -12.87 5.39
N LYS A 98 12.49 -12.51 5.09
CA LYS A 98 13.40 -13.46 4.44
C LYS A 98 13.54 -14.65 5.37
N GLU A 99 13.53 -15.86 4.82
CA GLU A 99 13.94 -17.08 5.51
C GLU A 99 15.32 -16.87 6.13
N ALA A 100 15.32 -16.51 7.41
CA ALA A 100 16.48 -16.51 8.29
C ALA A 100 16.19 -17.52 9.40
N ASP A 101 15.95 -18.77 8.99
CA ASP A 101 15.92 -19.93 9.90
C ASP A 101 16.48 -21.21 9.23
N HIS A 102 17.43 -21.01 8.31
CA HIS A 102 18.39 -22.03 7.94
C HIS A 102 19.79 -21.44 8.11
N ASP A 103 20.23 -21.35 9.37
CA ASP A 103 21.62 -21.68 9.64
C ASP A 103 21.70 -22.68 10.79
N VAL A 104 22.37 -23.77 10.46
CA VAL A 104 22.60 -24.95 11.27
C VAL A 104 23.80 -24.64 12.17
N ARG A 105 23.60 -24.66 13.49
CA ARG A 105 24.47 -25.31 14.50
C ARG A 105 24.03 -24.99 15.93
#